data_AF-A0A7C3GQI2-F1
#
_entry.id   AF-A0A7C3GQI2-F1
#
_cell.length_a   1.000
_cell.length_b   1.000
_cell.length_c   1.000
_cell.angle_alpha   90.00
_cell.angle_beta   90.00
_cell.angle_gamma   90.00
#
_symmetry.space_group_name_H-M   'P 1'
#
loop_
_entity.id
_entity.type
_entity.pdbx_description
1 polymer ?
#
loop_
_entity_poly.entity_id
_entity_poly.type
_entity_poly.pdbx_seq_one_letter_code
_entity_poly.pdbx_strand_id
1 'polypeptide(L)'
;MLAGWYLGEKVKELSAESSPILTQARLLRVAAATVLLLVGFLTLKPILVDIDFGAQTLSNLRNVGLLFGRLATLLLLIYLWQKWVGNISAATRQRTFIFATFILLSILTIRFSYMANYVNYDQPNEFLVYAHGNPATKQQVMPQLDELAMRLEGDKTIRVSFDNKSSWPYYWYLRDYPNQHFFGETPDASIKDSPVILAGSDKWDAVENILRDEYEATTLGYIWWPMEEYRKFSWSALFGINADPAAERGLGSRPVREAFWDIFFQRDFTKYGELFGGTYDNGKWPLRADLKMYIRRDVLAKLWDSGVVAAAYQPPVDLYAEGEIEISAELSIGSQGSGDGQLNRPRNVAVSADGHIYVADTGNHRIQVFAPDGTFAFGFGEPTPADTTPLPGQFNEPWGITIDDEFVYVADTWNGRIQKFTLSGEFVDAFGTFAIPADGSEGALEFYGPRSVALFDGKLFITDTGNHRLQVLDTDGNYVGQVGSPGFALGEFNEPVSLALDSNGTIYVAEAWARRIQALSNDLTPLSEWEIDAWDGNSLDNKPYLTTDSNNRIYATDPEGSRVLMFNTIGEYLGKFGRFGTDLSQFDLPTGITTDSNNNLYIADTNNNRILKFAPIDLTQ
;
A
#
# COMPACT_ATOMS: atom_id res chain seq x y z
N MET A 1 28.35 31.31 -28.65
CA MET A 1 29.81 31.36 -28.83
C MET A 1 30.30 32.67 -29.48
N LEU A 2 29.72 33.15 -30.59
CA LEU A 2 30.11 34.42 -31.24
C LEU A 2 29.95 35.67 -30.36
N ALA A 3 28.87 35.77 -29.57
CA ALA A 3 28.66 36.90 -28.66
C ALA A 3 29.72 36.95 -27.53
N GLY A 4 30.03 35.81 -26.90
CA GLY A 4 31.05 35.72 -25.85
C GLY A 4 32.47 36.05 -26.34
N TRP A 5 32.82 35.64 -27.57
CA TRP A 5 34.08 36.02 -28.21
C TRP A 5 34.16 37.53 -28.52
N TYR A 6 33.11 38.10 -29.12
CA TYR A 6 33.03 39.54 -29.40
C TYR A 6 33.10 40.38 -28.12
N LEU A 7 32.42 39.93 -27.05
CA LEU A 7 32.53 40.50 -25.71
C LEU A 7 33.95 40.43 -25.17
N GLY A 8 34.60 39.27 -25.26
CA GLY A 8 35.97 39.06 -24.80
C GLY A 8 36.95 40.00 -25.50
N GLU A 9 36.81 40.20 -26.80
CA GLU A 9 37.59 41.18 -27.55
C GLU A 9 37.33 42.62 -27.09
N LYS A 10 36.08 42.99 -26.83
CA LYS A 10 35.75 44.32 -26.29
C LYS A 10 36.26 44.53 -24.86
N VAL A 11 36.38 43.47 -24.06
CA VAL A 11 36.99 43.52 -22.72
C VAL A 11 38.52 43.63 -22.78
N LYS A 12 39.18 42.94 -23.71
CA LYS A 12 40.63 43.11 -23.93
C LYS A 12 41.00 44.52 -24.41
N GLU A 13 40.16 45.13 -25.25
CA GLU A 13 40.30 46.55 -25.63
C GLU A 13 40.18 47.53 -24.43
N LEU A 14 39.60 47.09 -23.31
CA LEU A 14 39.45 47.87 -22.07
C LEU A 14 40.67 47.72 -21.13
N SER A 15 41.46 46.64 -21.24
CA SER A 15 42.61 46.36 -20.37
C SER A 15 43.95 46.88 -20.91
N ALA A 16 43.99 47.44 -22.12
CA ALA A 16 45.20 48.05 -22.67
C ALA A 16 45.62 49.28 -21.84
N GLU A 17 46.92 49.43 -21.55
CA GLU A 17 47.53 50.45 -20.67
C GLU A 17 47.12 51.92 -20.94
N SER A 18 46.46 52.20 -22.06
CA SER A 18 45.96 53.53 -22.46
C SER A 18 44.46 53.77 -22.23
N SER A 19 43.71 52.85 -21.58
CA SER A 19 42.27 53.05 -21.29
C SER A 19 41.99 53.32 -19.80
N PRO A 20 42.14 54.56 -19.30
CA PRO A 20 41.94 54.82 -17.88
C PRO A 20 40.45 55.00 -17.61
N ILE A 21 39.66 53.92 -17.61
CA ILE A 21 38.25 53.95 -17.17
C ILE A 21 38.15 54.04 -15.63
N LEU A 22 39.24 53.71 -14.92
CA LEU A 22 39.34 53.68 -13.45
C LEU A 22 39.71 55.02 -12.78
N THR A 23 39.74 56.14 -13.51
CA THR A 23 39.89 57.45 -12.86
C THR A 23 38.57 57.86 -12.19
N GLN A 24 38.61 58.55 -11.04
CA GLN A 24 37.41 58.94 -10.27
C GLN A 24 36.33 59.60 -11.15
N ALA A 25 36.73 60.49 -12.06
CA ALA A 25 35.81 61.18 -12.97
C ALA A 25 35.15 60.27 -14.02
N ARG A 26 35.78 59.14 -14.40
CA ARG A 26 35.22 58.17 -15.36
C ARG A 26 34.46 57.04 -14.67
N LEU A 27 34.79 56.71 -13.42
CA LEU A 27 33.97 55.85 -12.56
C LEU A 27 32.61 56.49 -12.26
N LEU A 28 32.58 57.79 -11.96
CA LEU A 28 31.32 58.54 -11.83
C LEU A 28 30.48 58.47 -13.12
N ARG A 29 31.14 58.47 -14.28
CA ARG A 29 30.45 58.31 -15.57
C ARG A 29 29.87 56.92 -15.73
N VAL A 30 30.66 55.88 -15.50
CA VAL A 30 30.14 54.51 -15.50
C VAL A 30 28.95 54.37 -14.55
N ALA A 31 29.06 54.87 -13.32
CA ALA A 31 27.98 54.82 -12.34
C ALA A 31 26.71 55.53 -12.83
N ALA A 32 26.84 56.74 -13.37
CA ALA A 32 25.70 57.46 -13.95
C ALA A 32 25.13 56.77 -15.20
N ALA A 33 25.95 56.16 -16.08
CA ALA A 33 25.46 55.31 -17.17
C ALA A 33 24.68 54.10 -16.67
N THR A 34 25.16 53.45 -15.59
CA THR A 34 24.47 52.33 -14.96
C THR A 34 23.13 52.77 -14.36
N VAL A 35 23.08 53.93 -13.70
CA VAL A 35 21.83 54.52 -13.20
C VAL A 35 20.87 54.84 -14.34
N LEU A 36 21.35 55.38 -15.46
CA LEU A 36 20.52 55.65 -16.65
C LEU A 36 19.94 54.38 -17.24
N LEU A 37 20.75 53.34 -17.36
CA LEU A 37 20.32 52.03 -17.84
C LEU A 37 19.29 51.41 -16.89
N LEU A 38 19.52 51.50 -15.58
CA LEU A 38 18.58 51.02 -14.57
C LEU A 38 17.26 51.79 -14.63
N VAL A 39 17.29 53.13 -14.68
CA VAL A 39 16.09 53.96 -14.81
C VAL A 39 15.37 53.66 -16.11
N GLY A 40 16.08 53.57 -17.23
CA GLY A 40 15.53 53.19 -18.53
C GLY A 40 14.85 51.81 -18.48
N PHE A 41 15.50 50.83 -17.88
CA PHE A 41 14.91 49.51 -17.66
C PHE A 41 13.65 49.55 -16.79
N LEU A 42 13.66 50.32 -15.69
CA LEU A 42 12.50 50.53 -14.83
C LEU A 42 11.38 51.34 -15.52
N THR A 43 11.69 52.16 -16.53
CA THR A 43 10.67 52.85 -17.35
C THR A 43 9.92 51.90 -18.29
N LEU A 44 10.44 50.69 -18.53
CA LEU A 44 9.76 49.66 -19.33
C LEU A 44 8.67 48.93 -18.54
N LYS A 45 8.77 48.88 -17.20
CA LYS A 45 7.78 48.19 -16.35
C LYS A 45 6.33 48.62 -16.64
N PRO A 46 5.99 49.92 -16.74
CA PRO A 46 4.61 50.33 -17.06
C PRO A 46 4.12 49.87 -18.44
N ILE A 47 4.98 49.87 -19.44
CA ILE A 47 4.66 49.37 -20.79
C ILE A 47 4.31 47.89 -20.73
N LEU A 48 5.08 47.15 -19.95
CA LEU A 48 4.95 45.71 -19.84
C LEU A 48 3.84 45.29 -18.87
N VAL A 49 3.54 46.07 -17.83
CA VAL A 49 2.76 45.60 -16.68
C VAL A 49 1.55 46.48 -16.38
N ASP A 50 1.69 47.81 -16.44
CA ASP A 50 0.70 48.73 -15.89
C ASP A 50 -0.32 49.25 -16.93
N ILE A 51 -0.02 49.10 -18.22
CA ILE A 51 -0.86 49.58 -19.33
C ILE A 51 -1.63 48.43 -19.96
N ASP A 52 -2.94 48.58 -20.02
CA ASP A 52 -3.85 47.69 -20.72
C ASP A 52 -4.19 48.27 -22.11
N PHE A 53 -3.78 47.58 -23.16
CA PHE A 53 -3.90 48.07 -24.54
C PHE A 53 -5.34 47.87 -25.03
N GLY A 54 -6.19 48.90 -24.85
CA GLY A 54 -7.58 48.90 -25.31
C GLY A 54 -8.60 49.37 -24.26
N ALA A 55 -8.21 49.39 -22.99
CA ALA A 55 -9.10 49.80 -21.89
C ALA A 55 -9.18 51.33 -21.72
N GLN A 56 -10.40 51.89 -21.71
CA GLN A 56 -10.65 53.33 -21.53
C GLN A 56 -10.99 53.70 -20.08
N THR A 57 -10.23 53.19 -19.11
CA THR A 57 -10.44 53.51 -17.69
C THR A 57 -9.57 54.69 -17.25
N LEU A 58 -10.04 55.46 -16.25
CA LEU A 58 -9.28 56.56 -15.65
C LEU A 58 -7.92 56.09 -15.10
N SER A 59 -7.87 54.88 -14.55
CA SER A 59 -6.64 54.26 -14.07
C SER A 59 -5.65 53.99 -15.21
N ASN A 60 -6.12 53.46 -16.35
CA ASN A 60 -5.26 53.19 -17.51
C ASN A 60 -4.72 54.50 -18.10
N LEU A 61 -5.57 55.54 -18.18
CA LEU A 61 -5.16 56.87 -18.63
C LEU A 61 -4.07 57.49 -17.73
N ARG A 62 -4.20 57.33 -16.41
CA ARG A 62 -3.16 57.74 -15.44
C ARG A 62 -1.85 57.00 -15.66
N ASN A 63 -1.89 55.69 -15.93
CA ASN A 63 -0.70 54.87 -16.19
C ASN A 63 -0.02 55.25 -17.51
N VAL A 64 -0.78 55.53 -18.55
CA VAL A 64 -0.28 56.10 -19.81
C VAL A 64 0.37 57.48 -19.57
N GLY A 65 -0.24 58.33 -18.76
CA GLY A 65 0.36 59.61 -18.34
C GLY A 65 1.68 59.44 -17.58
N LEU A 66 1.75 58.49 -16.66
CA LEU A 66 2.98 58.13 -15.93
C LEU A 66 4.06 57.60 -16.87
N LEU A 67 3.70 56.83 -17.90
CA LEU A 67 4.63 56.39 -18.93
C LEU A 67 5.25 57.59 -19.66
N PHE A 68 4.42 58.52 -20.15
CA PHE A 68 4.93 59.72 -20.83
C PHE A 68 5.83 60.58 -19.91
N GLY A 69 5.46 60.73 -18.63
CA GLY A 69 6.31 61.42 -17.66
C GLY A 69 7.66 60.72 -17.43
N ARG A 70 7.67 59.39 -17.37
CA ARG A 70 8.90 58.59 -17.26
C ARG A 70 9.74 58.63 -18.52
N LEU A 71 9.13 58.59 -19.71
CA LEU A 71 9.83 58.77 -20.99
C LEU A 71 10.46 60.16 -21.09
N ALA A 72 9.73 61.21 -20.71
CA ALA A 72 10.26 62.58 -20.66
C ALA A 72 11.45 62.68 -19.68
N THR A 73 11.35 62.03 -18.52
CA THR A 73 12.44 61.96 -17.54
C THR A 73 13.64 61.20 -18.10
N LEU A 74 13.43 60.06 -18.76
CA LEU A 74 14.48 59.28 -19.40
C LEU A 74 15.17 60.08 -20.51
N LEU A 75 14.42 60.77 -21.37
CA LEU A 75 14.95 61.63 -22.42
C LEU A 75 15.75 62.79 -21.83
N LEU A 76 15.27 63.42 -20.76
CA LEU A 76 16.01 64.47 -20.04
C LEU A 76 17.32 63.93 -19.47
N LEU A 77 17.27 62.75 -18.85
CA LEU A 77 18.44 62.09 -18.29
C LEU A 77 19.46 61.67 -19.37
N ILE A 78 18.99 61.17 -20.52
CA ILE A 78 19.83 60.90 -21.70
C ILE A 78 20.46 62.20 -22.23
N TYR A 79 19.69 63.28 -22.29
CA TYR A 79 20.19 64.59 -22.73
C TYR A 79 21.26 65.14 -21.77
N LEU A 80 21.00 65.12 -20.46
CA LEU A 80 21.94 65.56 -19.43
C LEU A 80 23.22 64.71 -19.47
N TRP A 81 23.08 63.40 -19.67
CA TRP A 81 24.19 62.48 -19.88
C TRP A 81 24.99 62.82 -21.14
N GLN A 82 24.33 63.03 -22.28
CA GLN A 82 24.99 63.41 -23.52
C GLN A 82 25.73 64.74 -23.37
N LYS A 83 25.18 65.70 -22.64
CA LYS A 83 25.82 67.00 -22.35
C LYS A 83 27.04 66.83 -21.43
N TRP A 84 26.93 66.01 -20.39
CA TRP A 84 28.00 65.75 -19.43
C TRP A 84 29.15 64.92 -20.01
N VAL A 85 28.84 64.04 -20.97
CA VAL A 85 29.81 63.15 -21.65
C VAL A 85 30.18 63.68 -23.04
N GLY A 86 29.67 64.85 -23.44
CA GLY A 86 29.86 65.47 -24.76
C GLY A 86 31.32 65.80 -25.09
N ASN A 87 32.14 66.03 -24.07
CA ASN A 87 33.56 66.39 -24.20
C ASN A 87 34.49 65.17 -24.36
N ILE A 88 33.96 63.99 -24.72
CA ILE A 88 34.72 62.74 -24.83
C ILE A 88 34.46 62.08 -26.18
N SER A 89 35.47 61.37 -26.71
CA SER A 89 35.36 60.60 -27.95
C SER A 89 34.21 59.60 -27.92
N ALA A 90 33.57 59.40 -29.09
CA ALA A 90 32.45 58.47 -29.25
C ALA A 90 32.79 57.03 -28.80
N ALA A 91 34.01 56.57 -29.06
CA ALA A 91 34.51 55.27 -28.62
C ALA A 91 34.49 55.11 -27.08
N THR A 92 34.85 56.17 -26.34
CA THR A 92 34.83 56.12 -24.87
C THR A 92 33.41 56.11 -24.32
N ARG A 93 32.47 56.80 -24.98
CA ARG A 93 31.03 56.76 -24.62
C ARG A 93 30.45 55.38 -24.80
N GLN A 94 30.74 54.75 -25.95
CA GLN A 94 30.30 53.38 -26.24
C GLN A 94 30.88 52.39 -25.24
N ARG A 95 32.17 52.48 -24.91
CA ARG A 95 32.82 51.65 -23.89
C ARG A 95 32.21 51.82 -22.51
N THR A 96 31.92 53.06 -22.10
CA THR A 96 31.26 53.38 -20.82
C THR A 96 29.87 52.75 -20.75
N PHE A 97 29.11 52.84 -21.84
CA PHE A 97 27.77 52.25 -21.94
C PHE A 97 27.83 50.71 -21.89
N ILE A 98 28.71 50.08 -22.67
CA ILE A 98 28.90 48.62 -22.65
C ILE A 98 29.27 48.15 -21.24
N PHE A 99 30.22 48.84 -20.59
CA PHE A 99 30.66 48.48 -19.24
C PHE A 99 29.55 48.68 -18.20
N ALA A 100 28.79 49.77 -18.30
CA ALA A 100 27.62 50.01 -17.46
C ALA A 100 26.53 48.93 -17.63
N THR A 101 26.31 48.45 -18.86
CA THR A 101 25.42 47.30 -19.15
C THR A 101 25.93 46.03 -18.48
N PHE A 102 27.24 45.75 -18.53
CA PHE A 102 27.81 44.59 -17.83
C PHE A 102 27.69 44.69 -16.32
N ILE A 103 27.88 45.87 -15.74
CA ILE A 103 27.66 46.09 -14.31
C ILE A 103 26.20 45.82 -13.96
N LEU A 104 25.24 46.36 -14.73
CA LEU A 104 23.82 46.13 -14.49
C LEU A 104 23.47 44.64 -14.60
N LEU A 105 23.92 43.97 -15.67
CA LEU A 105 23.73 42.52 -15.84
C LEU A 105 24.39 41.73 -14.72
N SER A 106 25.57 42.13 -14.23
CA SER A 106 26.25 41.46 -13.11
C SER A 106 25.48 41.64 -11.81
N ILE A 107 24.95 42.83 -11.53
CA ILE A 107 24.09 43.09 -10.37
C ILE A 107 22.82 42.23 -10.45
N LEU A 108 22.18 42.19 -11.63
CA LEU A 108 21.01 41.34 -11.85
C LEU A 108 21.35 39.86 -11.68
N THR A 109 22.47 39.39 -12.22
CA THR A 109 22.95 38.02 -12.06
C THR A 109 23.21 37.70 -10.59
N ILE A 110 23.95 38.54 -9.85
CA ILE A 110 24.20 38.36 -8.42
C ILE A 110 22.87 38.27 -7.66
N ARG A 111 21.93 39.17 -7.95
CA ARG A 111 20.60 39.16 -7.34
C ARG A 111 19.86 37.87 -7.65
N PHE A 112 19.79 37.45 -8.91
CA PHE A 112 19.07 36.23 -9.30
C PHE A 112 19.75 34.96 -8.79
N SER A 113 21.08 34.90 -8.77
CA SER A 113 21.85 33.83 -8.13
C SER A 113 21.62 33.79 -6.62
N TYR A 114 21.56 34.94 -5.94
CA TYR A 114 21.19 35.00 -4.53
C TYR A 114 19.75 34.52 -4.33
N MET A 115 18.79 34.93 -5.17
CA MET A 115 17.44 34.39 -5.07
C MET A 115 17.37 32.88 -5.34
N ALA A 116 18.24 32.33 -6.20
CA ALA A 116 18.32 30.90 -6.52
C ALA A 116 18.93 30.04 -5.41
N ASN A 117 19.96 30.53 -4.72
CA ASN A 117 20.69 29.74 -3.73
C ASN A 117 20.00 29.61 -2.36
N TYR A 118 18.99 30.43 -2.08
CA TYR A 118 18.33 30.50 -0.78
C TYR A 118 16.91 29.90 -0.78
N VAL A 119 16.55 29.20 -1.86
CA VAL A 119 15.36 28.35 -1.88
C VAL A 119 15.73 27.00 -1.26
N ASN A 120 15.03 26.61 -0.19
CA ASN A 120 15.23 25.30 0.43
C ASN A 120 14.92 24.21 -0.60
N TYR A 121 15.89 23.35 -0.89
CA TYR A 121 15.71 22.17 -1.75
C TYR A 121 14.55 21.27 -1.29
N ASP A 122 14.26 21.32 0.01
CA ASP A 122 13.23 20.55 0.70
C ASP A 122 11.80 21.05 0.39
N GLN A 123 11.64 22.30 -0.08
CA GLN A 123 10.35 22.96 -0.31
C GLN A 123 10.43 23.78 -1.61
N PRO A 124 10.27 23.14 -2.79
CA PRO A 124 10.35 23.82 -4.08
C PRO A 124 9.27 24.91 -4.16
N ASN A 125 9.68 26.11 -4.53
CA ASN A 125 8.77 27.21 -4.87
C ASN A 125 9.05 27.79 -6.26
N GLU A 126 9.84 27.08 -7.09
CA GLU A 126 10.18 27.53 -8.44
C GLU A 126 10.36 26.40 -9.46
N PHE A 127 10.29 26.78 -10.74
CA PHE A 127 10.39 25.89 -11.90
C PHE A 127 11.73 25.17 -12.09
N LEU A 128 12.81 25.67 -11.48
CA LEU A 128 14.16 25.13 -11.70
C LEU A 128 14.46 23.86 -10.89
N VAL A 129 13.56 23.47 -9.98
CA VAL A 129 13.70 22.24 -9.20
C VAL A 129 13.16 21.05 -10.00
N TYR A 130 14.05 20.38 -10.72
CA TYR A 130 13.75 19.12 -11.41
C TYR A 130 13.60 17.96 -10.41
N ALA A 131 12.93 16.86 -10.78
CA ALA A 131 12.63 15.69 -9.93
C ALA A 131 13.82 15.13 -9.13
N HIS A 132 15.06 15.40 -9.56
CA HIS A 132 16.30 15.00 -8.87
C HIS A 132 16.77 15.95 -7.77
N GLY A 133 16.09 17.07 -7.56
CA GLY A 133 16.46 18.14 -6.64
C GLY A 133 15.90 17.97 -5.22
N ASN A 134 14.82 17.22 -5.04
CA ASN A 134 14.29 16.98 -3.71
C ASN A 134 15.19 15.98 -2.94
N PRO A 135 15.60 16.28 -1.70
CA PRO A 135 16.48 15.40 -0.91
C PRO A 135 15.86 14.02 -0.63
N ALA A 136 14.53 13.86 -0.68
CA ALA A 136 13.85 12.60 -0.37
C ALA A 136 14.45 11.40 -1.12
N THR A 137 14.57 11.45 -2.44
CA THR A 137 15.11 10.31 -3.20
C THR A 137 16.61 10.10 -2.96
N LYS A 138 17.44 11.12 -3.19
CA LYS A 138 18.91 10.94 -3.21
C LYS A 138 19.60 10.99 -1.85
N GLN A 139 19.02 11.70 -0.88
CA GLN A 139 19.63 11.96 0.42
C GLN A 139 18.93 11.22 1.56
N GLN A 140 17.70 10.74 1.36
CA GLN A 140 16.94 10.04 2.40
C GLN A 140 16.67 8.59 2.04
N VAL A 141 15.92 8.30 0.96
CA VAL A 141 15.54 6.93 0.57
C VAL A 141 16.72 6.11 0.08
N MET A 142 17.42 6.57 -0.96
CA MET A 142 18.49 5.77 -1.56
C MET A 142 19.65 5.47 -0.61
N PRO A 143 20.14 6.41 0.22
CA PRO A 143 21.19 6.10 1.20
C PRO A 143 20.74 5.08 2.26
N GLN A 144 19.51 5.22 2.78
CA GLN A 144 18.96 4.24 3.73
C GLN A 144 18.81 2.87 3.09
N LEU A 145 18.32 2.83 1.84
CA LEU A 145 18.17 1.58 1.11
C LEU A 145 19.52 0.93 0.78
N ASP A 146 20.53 1.70 0.33
CA ASP A 146 21.87 1.17 0.07
C ASP A 146 22.49 0.64 1.38
N GLU A 147 22.30 1.34 2.50
CA GLU A 147 22.77 0.88 3.82
C GLU A 147 22.07 -0.42 4.26
N LEU A 148 20.75 -0.50 4.10
CA LEU A 148 19.96 -1.69 4.37
C LEU A 148 20.43 -2.87 3.51
N ALA A 149 20.58 -2.65 2.20
CA ALA A 149 21.02 -3.66 1.25
C ALA A 149 22.39 -4.24 1.64
N MET A 150 23.37 -3.36 1.87
CA MET A 150 24.72 -3.77 2.26
C MET A 150 24.74 -4.51 3.60
N ARG A 151 23.91 -4.10 4.57
CA ARG A 151 23.92 -4.71 5.91
C ARG A 151 23.19 -6.05 5.97
N LEU A 152 22.11 -6.21 5.21
CA LEU A 152 21.30 -7.43 5.23
C LEU A 152 21.81 -8.49 4.27
N GLU A 153 22.15 -8.09 3.04
CA GLU A 153 22.48 -9.03 1.96
C GLU A 153 23.96 -8.94 1.52
N GLY A 154 24.69 -7.91 1.96
CA GLY A 154 26.08 -7.67 1.52
C GLY A 154 26.20 -7.11 0.09
N ASP A 155 25.08 -7.00 -0.63
CA ASP A 155 24.97 -6.44 -1.97
C ASP A 155 23.59 -5.79 -2.19
N LYS A 156 23.18 -5.55 -3.45
CA LYS A 156 21.89 -4.91 -3.78
C LYS A 156 20.72 -5.87 -3.96
N THR A 157 20.84 -7.14 -3.56
CA THR A 157 19.81 -8.17 -3.75
C THR A 157 18.61 -8.05 -2.81
N ILE A 158 18.61 -7.09 -1.87
CA ILE A 158 17.43 -6.80 -1.04
C ILE A 158 16.18 -6.58 -1.92
N ARG A 159 15.05 -7.17 -1.52
CA ARG A 159 13.77 -7.00 -2.22
C ARG A 159 13.18 -5.63 -1.88
N VAL A 160 12.79 -4.86 -2.89
CA VAL A 160 12.21 -3.52 -2.72
C VAL A 160 10.94 -3.43 -3.53
N SER A 161 9.81 -3.16 -2.86
CA SER A 161 8.51 -3.01 -3.52
C SER A 161 8.15 -1.55 -3.77
N PHE A 162 7.54 -1.26 -4.91
CA PHE A 162 7.09 0.10 -5.26
C PHE A 162 5.83 0.13 -6.14
N ASP A 163 4.99 1.16 -5.94
CA ASP A 163 3.71 1.37 -6.66
C ASP A 163 3.87 2.18 -7.97
N ASN A 164 2.77 2.34 -8.70
CA ASN A 164 2.66 3.18 -9.89
C ASN A 164 3.12 4.63 -9.65
N LYS A 165 2.74 5.24 -8.52
CA LYS A 165 3.02 6.65 -8.24
C LYS A 165 4.46 6.89 -7.78
N SER A 166 5.07 5.95 -7.08
CA SER A 166 6.50 5.99 -6.73
C SER A 166 7.39 5.48 -7.86
N SER A 167 6.85 4.78 -8.87
CA SER A 167 7.63 4.23 -9.99
C SER A 167 8.60 5.23 -10.62
N TRP A 168 8.24 6.51 -10.73
CA TRP A 168 9.20 7.56 -11.03
C TRP A 168 9.48 8.42 -9.78
N PRO A 169 10.75 8.58 -9.36
CA PRO A 169 11.96 8.20 -10.09
C PRO A 169 12.50 6.79 -9.75
N TYR A 170 11.86 6.01 -8.86
CA TYR A 170 12.49 4.83 -8.26
C TYR A 170 12.82 3.71 -9.27
N TYR A 171 12.07 3.56 -10.36
CA TYR A 171 12.41 2.66 -11.46
C TYR A 171 13.83 2.90 -12.01
N TRP A 172 14.29 4.15 -12.05
CA TRP A 172 15.66 4.47 -12.46
C TRP A 172 16.70 4.18 -11.38
N TYR A 173 16.39 4.52 -10.11
CA TYR A 173 17.34 4.35 -8.99
C TYR A 173 17.46 2.89 -8.51
N LEU A 174 16.39 2.10 -8.68
CA LEU A 174 16.33 0.68 -8.35
C LEU A 174 16.81 -0.22 -9.50
N ARG A 175 17.28 0.33 -10.63
CA ARG A 175 17.75 -0.46 -11.78
C ARG A 175 18.91 -1.42 -11.43
N ASP A 176 19.68 -1.10 -10.40
CA ASP A 176 20.78 -1.94 -9.93
C ASP A 176 20.36 -2.89 -8.79
N TYR A 177 19.08 -2.93 -8.41
CA TYR A 177 18.49 -3.83 -7.42
C TYR A 177 17.75 -4.97 -8.15
N PRO A 178 18.34 -6.19 -8.26
CA PRO A 178 17.80 -7.26 -9.09
C PRO A 178 16.45 -7.79 -8.62
N ASN A 179 16.13 -7.66 -7.33
CA ASN A 179 14.89 -8.15 -6.72
C ASN A 179 13.87 -7.02 -6.49
N GLN A 180 13.89 -5.98 -7.33
CA GLN A 180 12.86 -4.95 -7.28
C GLN A 180 11.49 -5.54 -7.70
N HIS A 181 10.42 -5.12 -7.03
CA HIS A 181 9.06 -5.62 -7.24
C HIS A 181 8.10 -4.45 -7.48
N PHE A 182 7.49 -4.41 -8.66
CA PHE A 182 6.52 -3.39 -9.01
C PHE A 182 5.10 -3.94 -8.81
N PHE A 183 4.37 -3.44 -7.81
CA PHE A 183 3.01 -3.91 -7.51
C PHE A 183 1.89 -3.05 -8.13
N GLY A 184 2.24 -1.97 -8.84
CA GLY A 184 1.29 -1.23 -9.66
C GLY A 184 0.18 -0.52 -8.87
N GLU A 185 -1.07 -0.68 -9.34
CA GLU A 185 -2.25 0.03 -8.82
C GLU A 185 -2.90 -0.65 -7.61
N THR A 186 -2.75 -1.97 -7.48
CA THR A 186 -3.46 -2.79 -6.49
C THR A 186 -2.43 -3.51 -5.64
N PRO A 187 -2.09 -3.00 -4.45
CA PRO A 187 -1.19 -3.72 -3.55
C PRO A 187 -1.85 -5.01 -3.09
N ASP A 188 -1.07 -6.08 -3.00
CA ASP A 188 -1.47 -7.39 -2.50
C ASP A 188 -0.51 -7.85 -1.39
N ALA A 189 -0.78 -9.01 -0.79
CA ALA A 189 0.03 -9.52 0.31
C ALA A 189 1.51 -9.78 -0.05
N SER A 190 1.87 -9.91 -1.34
CA SER A 190 3.25 -10.16 -1.76
C SER A 190 4.20 -9.01 -1.44
N ILE A 191 3.68 -7.81 -1.17
CA ILE A 191 4.52 -6.68 -0.75
C ILE A 191 5.20 -6.94 0.60
N LYS A 192 4.63 -7.80 1.47
CA LYS A 192 5.21 -8.20 2.76
C LYS A 192 6.53 -8.96 2.63
N ASP A 193 6.78 -9.58 1.47
CA ASP A 193 8.07 -10.20 1.18
C ASP A 193 9.21 -9.18 1.10
N SER A 194 8.88 -7.89 0.91
CA SER A 194 9.87 -6.83 0.75
C SER A 194 10.22 -6.20 2.11
N PRO A 195 11.50 -6.24 2.52
CA PRO A 195 12.00 -5.46 3.65
C PRO A 195 11.70 -3.96 3.57
N VAL A 196 11.68 -3.43 2.34
CA VAL A 196 11.46 -2.02 2.05
C VAL A 196 10.34 -1.86 1.03
N ILE A 197 9.39 -0.97 1.32
CA ILE A 197 8.26 -0.67 0.45
C ILE A 197 8.15 0.84 0.27
N LEU A 198 7.99 1.28 -0.98
CA LEU A 198 7.79 2.67 -1.36
C LEU A 198 6.37 2.83 -1.92
N ALA A 199 5.52 3.63 -1.27
CA ALA A 199 4.14 3.82 -1.73
C ALA A 199 3.76 5.29 -1.82
N GLY A 200 3.11 5.65 -2.92
CA GLY A 200 2.48 6.95 -3.10
C GLY A 200 1.27 7.14 -2.18
N SER A 201 0.97 8.40 -1.90
CA SER A 201 -0.14 8.85 -1.03
C SER A 201 -1.52 8.26 -1.31
N ASP A 202 -1.81 7.90 -2.56
CA ASP A 202 -3.06 7.28 -2.98
C ASP A 202 -3.15 5.78 -2.65
N LYS A 203 -2.04 5.15 -2.22
CA LYS A 203 -1.97 3.74 -1.87
C LYS A 203 -1.75 3.50 -0.38
N TRP A 204 -1.63 4.55 0.44
CA TRP A 204 -1.29 4.40 1.86
C TRP A 204 -2.28 3.54 2.62
N ASP A 205 -3.59 3.81 2.54
CA ASP A 205 -4.58 3.03 3.28
C ASP A 205 -4.53 1.54 2.89
N ALA A 206 -4.44 1.23 1.59
CA ALA A 206 -4.37 -0.13 1.11
C ALA A 206 -3.07 -0.84 1.52
N VAL A 207 -1.93 -0.14 1.44
CA VAL A 207 -0.64 -0.67 1.87
C VAL A 207 -0.61 -0.86 3.39
N GLU A 208 -0.99 0.14 4.18
CA GLU A 208 -1.04 0.07 5.65
C GLU A 208 -2.01 -1.00 6.14
N ASN A 209 -3.10 -1.22 5.41
CA ASN A 209 -4.00 -2.33 5.71
C ASN A 209 -3.34 -3.71 5.54
N ILE A 210 -2.44 -3.84 4.57
CA ILE A 210 -1.68 -5.07 4.39
C ILE A 210 -0.56 -5.16 5.44
N LEU A 211 0.21 -4.08 5.63
CA LEU A 211 1.43 -4.08 6.45
C LEU A 211 1.16 -4.10 7.97
N ARG A 212 0.02 -3.57 8.42
CA ARG A 212 -0.35 -3.45 9.84
C ARG A 212 0.81 -2.91 10.68
N ASP A 213 1.07 -3.48 11.86
CA ASP A 213 2.11 -3.03 12.78
C ASP A 213 3.51 -3.60 12.50
N GLU A 214 3.69 -4.38 11.43
CA GLU A 214 4.96 -5.05 11.11
C GLU A 214 6.02 -4.09 10.54
N TYR A 215 5.60 -2.91 10.07
CA TYR A 215 6.47 -1.93 9.42
C TYR A 215 6.49 -0.59 10.18
N GLU A 216 7.57 0.16 10.00
CA GLU A 216 7.66 1.56 10.40
C GLU A 216 7.65 2.43 9.15
N ALA A 217 6.81 3.47 9.14
CA ALA A 217 6.58 4.31 7.98
C ALA A 217 7.20 5.70 8.18
N THR A 218 7.99 6.15 7.21
CA THR A 218 8.47 7.54 7.13
C THR A 218 7.84 8.24 5.93
N THR A 219 7.18 9.38 6.18
CA THR A 219 6.55 10.20 5.12
C THR A 219 7.56 11.20 4.54
N LEU A 220 7.67 11.21 3.22
CA LEU A 220 8.65 11.96 2.45
C LEU A 220 7.92 12.71 1.32
N GLY A 221 8.20 14.01 1.17
CA GLY A 221 7.72 14.78 0.02
C GLY A 221 8.70 14.66 -1.15
N TYR A 222 8.23 14.44 -2.37
CA TYR A 222 9.04 14.47 -3.58
C TYR A 222 8.34 15.25 -4.71
N ILE A 223 9.09 15.64 -5.74
CA ILE A 223 8.56 16.34 -6.92
C ILE A 223 8.57 15.37 -8.08
N TRP A 224 7.39 15.14 -8.66
CA TRP A 224 7.23 14.14 -9.70
C TRP A 224 7.66 14.63 -11.09
N TRP A 225 7.27 15.85 -11.49
CA TRP A 225 7.53 16.39 -12.84
C TRP A 225 7.53 17.93 -12.87
N PRO A 226 8.18 18.61 -13.83
CA PRO A 226 8.00 20.04 -14.04
C PRO A 226 6.61 20.36 -14.62
N MET A 227 6.16 21.59 -14.39
CA MET A 227 4.94 22.15 -14.97
C MET A 227 5.05 22.25 -16.48
N GLU A 228 4.01 21.77 -17.19
CA GLU A 228 3.99 21.68 -18.66
C GLU A 228 3.02 22.68 -19.31
N GLU A 229 2.57 23.68 -18.56
CA GLU A 229 1.69 24.75 -19.01
C GLU A 229 2.25 25.45 -20.25
N TYR A 230 3.58 25.53 -20.38
CA TYR A 230 4.25 26.06 -21.57
C TYR A 230 3.83 25.35 -22.87
N ARG A 231 3.46 24.06 -22.82
CA ARG A 231 2.98 23.28 -23.98
C ARG A 231 1.64 23.80 -24.52
N LYS A 232 0.90 24.56 -23.71
CA LYS A 232 -0.38 25.18 -24.08
C LYS A 232 -0.20 26.55 -24.76
N PHE A 233 1.03 27.08 -24.87
CA PHE A 233 1.31 28.36 -25.52
C PHE A 233 1.50 28.18 -27.03
N SER A 234 0.42 28.35 -27.80
CA SER A 234 0.49 28.61 -29.24
C SER A 234 0.82 30.08 -29.52
N TRP A 235 1.23 30.40 -30.75
CA TRP A 235 1.41 31.80 -31.18
C TRP A 235 0.13 32.65 -31.01
N SER A 236 -1.05 32.05 -31.19
CA SER A 236 -2.34 32.69 -30.92
C SER A 236 -2.59 32.89 -29.43
N ALA A 237 -2.28 31.90 -28.60
CA ALA A 237 -2.39 31.99 -27.14
C ALA A 237 -1.42 33.02 -26.55
N LEU A 238 -0.22 33.15 -27.11
CA LEU A 238 0.80 34.08 -26.61
C LEU A 238 0.39 35.55 -26.77
N PHE A 239 -0.33 35.89 -27.84
CA PHE A 239 -0.79 37.25 -28.13
C PHE A 239 -2.30 37.47 -27.94
N GLY A 240 -3.05 36.45 -27.52
CA GLY A 240 -4.51 36.54 -27.32
C GLY A 240 -5.31 36.74 -28.61
N ILE A 241 -4.74 36.36 -29.77
CA ILE A 241 -5.36 36.54 -31.08
C ILE A 241 -6.27 35.32 -31.32
N ASN A 242 -7.58 35.50 -31.15
CA ASN A 242 -8.65 34.48 -31.14
C ASN A 242 -8.80 33.69 -29.83
N ALA A 243 -8.95 34.40 -28.71
CA ALA A 243 -9.29 33.78 -27.45
C ALA A 243 -10.75 33.28 -27.44
N ASP A 244 -10.92 31.98 -27.25
CA ASP A 244 -12.03 31.42 -26.47
C ASP A 244 -12.26 32.33 -25.23
N PRO A 245 -13.50 32.65 -24.81
CA PRO A 245 -13.73 33.42 -23.58
C PRO A 245 -13.04 32.84 -22.32
N ALA A 246 -12.59 31.58 -22.34
CA ALA A 246 -11.71 30.99 -21.31
C ALA A 246 -10.19 31.31 -21.44
N ALA A 247 -9.77 32.04 -22.48
CA ALA A 247 -8.39 32.18 -22.95
C ALA A 247 -7.76 33.57 -22.77
N GLU A 248 -8.16 34.36 -21.78
CA GLU A 248 -7.45 35.58 -21.32
C GLU A 248 -6.07 35.27 -20.65
N ARG A 249 -5.39 34.21 -21.11
CA ARG A 249 -4.14 33.66 -20.57
C ARG A 249 -2.90 34.05 -21.38
N GLY A 250 -3.05 34.94 -22.37
CA GLY A 250 -1.96 35.44 -23.22
C GLY A 250 -1.29 36.71 -22.71
N LEU A 251 -0.15 37.08 -23.29
CA LEU A 251 0.58 38.33 -22.95
C LEU A 251 -0.19 39.60 -23.30
N GLY A 252 -1.30 39.53 -24.04
CA GLY A 252 -2.23 40.65 -24.19
C GLY A 252 -2.89 41.05 -22.85
N SER A 253 -3.12 40.07 -21.98
CA SER A 253 -3.76 40.26 -20.67
C SER A 253 -2.81 40.92 -19.68
N ARG A 254 -3.29 41.99 -19.02
CA ARG A 254 -2.54 42.68 -17.96
C ARG A 254 -2.24 41.78 -16.75
N PRO A 255 -3.21 41.05 -16.16
CA PRO A 255 -2.94 40.12 -15.07
C PRO A 255 -1.86 39.07 -15.40
N VAL A 256 -1.85 38.57 -16.64
CA VAL A 256 -0.84 37.59 -17.09
C VAL A 256 0.55 38.21 -17.14
N ARG A 257 0.69 39.41 -17.69
CA ARG A 257 1.98 40.13 -17.71
C ARG A 257 2.46 40.49 -16.30
N GLU A 258 1.54 40.86 -15.41
CA GLU A 258 1.83 41.05 -13.98
C GLU A 258 2.36 39.77 -13.34
N ALA A 259 1.70 38.63 -13.54
CA ALA A 259 2.13 37.34 -13.00
C ALA A 259 3.53 36.95 -13.50
N PHE A 260 3.81 37.08 -14.80
CA PHE A 260 5.15 36.79 -15.33
C PHE A 260 6.23 37.76 -14.83
N TRP A 261 5.88 39.04 -14.63
CA TRP A 261 6.79 40.02 -14.06
C TRP A 261 7.11 39.72 -12.60
N ASP A 262 6.09 39.35 -11.82
CA ASP A 262 6.22 38.96 -10.42
C ASP A 262 7.05 37.67 -10.29
N ILE A 263 6.87 36.70 -11.18
CA ILE A 263 7.77 35.52 -11.30
C ILE A 263 9.20 35.95 -11.65
N PHE A 264 9.40 36.71 -12.72
CA PHE A 264 10.75 37.03 -13.20
C PHE A 264 11.53 37.88 -12.19
N PHE A 265 10.91 38.88 -11.55
CA PHE A 265 11.61 39.75 -10.61
C PHE A 265 11.56 39.27 -9.17
N GLN A 266 10.42 38.77 -8.71
CA GLN A 266 10.16 38.51 -7.29
C GLN A 266 10.12 37.02 -6.99
N ARG A 267 10.07 36.16 -8.02
CA ARG A 267 9.77 34.72 -7.90
C ARG A 267 8.45 34.46 -7.16
N ASP A 268 7.52 35.39 -7.30
CA ASP A 268 6.19 35.28 -6.70
C ASP A 268 5.24 34.66 -7.72
N PHE A 269 4.76 33.47 -7.39
CA PHE A 269 3.85 32.68 -8.20
C PHE A 269 2.38 32.84 -7.80
N THR A 270 2.07 33.66 -6.81
CA THR A 270 0.71 33.80 -6.25
C THR A 270 -0.30 34.17 -7.32
N LYS A 271 -0.04 35.26 -8.07
CA LYS A 271 -0.90 35.68 -9.19
C LYS A 271 -0.94 34.67 -10.34
N TYR A 272 0.16 33.94 -10.55
CA TYR A 272 0.19 32.90 -11.57
C TYR A 272 -0.78 31.76 -11.20
N GLY A 273 -0.81 31.35 -9.92
CA GLY A 273 -1.79 30.39 -9.40
C GLY A 273 -3.23 30.86 -9.48
N GLU A 274 -3.50 32.14 -9.19
CA GLU A 274 -4.83 32.71 -9.36
C GLU A 274 -5.34 32.63 -10.82
N LEU A 275 -4.45 32.85 -11.80
CA LEU A 275 -4.82 32.92 -13.23
C LEU A 275 -4.83 31.56 -13.94
N PHE A 276 -3.85 30.71 -13.62
CA PHE A 276 -3.63 29.43 -14.30
C PHE A 276 -4.13 28.23 -13.49
N GLY A 277 -4.48 28.43 -12.22
CA GLY A 277 -4.82 27.37 -11.27
C GLY A 277 -3.57 26.83 -10.57
N GLY A 278 -3.71 26.42 -9.31
CA GLY A 278 -2.62 25.89 -8.48
C GLY A 278 -2.23 26.83 -7.34
N THR A 279 -1.70 26.25 -6.26
CA THR A 279 -1.13 27.00 -5.13
C THR A 279 0.38 26.87 -5.19
N TYR A 280 1.11 27.98 -5.17
CA TYR A 280 2.57 28.00 -5.34
C TYR A 280 3.23 28.65 -4.11
N ASP A 281 2.83 28.19 -2.92
CA ASP A 281 3.39 28.60 -1.64
C ASP A 281 4.42 27.57 -1.12
N ASN A 282 5.08 27.88 0.00
CA ASN A 282 6.02 26.96 0.63
C ASN A 282 5.34 25.63 0.99
N GLY A 283 5.62 24.61 0.17
CA GLY A 283 5.22 23.22 0.43
C GLY A 283 3.94 22.73 -0.20
N LYS A 284 3.16 23.59 -0.87
CA LYS A 284 1.99 23.16 -1.64
C LYS A 284 2.19 23.25 -3.15
N TRP A 285 3.44 23.16 -3.60
CA TRP A 285 3.74 23.12 -5.02
C TRP A 285 2.88 22.06 -5.73
N PRO A 286 2.14 22.38 -6.82
CA PRO A 286 1.10 21.50 -7.34
C PRO A 286 1.59 20.16 -7.88
N LEU A 287 2.89 20.04 -8.15
CA LEU A 287 3.55 18.83 -8.64
C LEU A 287 4.42 18.14 -7.58
N ARG A 288 4.22 18.50 -6.32
CA ARG A 288 4.70 17.75 -5.17
C ARG A 288 3.75 16.58 -4.93
N ALA A 289 4.31 15.41 -4.68
CA ALA A 289 3.60 14.25 -4.18
C ALA A 289 4.24 13.81 -2.86
N ASP A 290 3.44 13.18 -2.00
CA ASP A 290 3.95 12.52 -0.81
C ASP A 290 4.09 11.01 -1.06
N LEU A 291 5.16 10.47 -0.49
CA LEU A 291 5.61 9.09 -0.54
C LEU A 291 5.78 8.61 0.91
N LYS A 292 5.42 7.36 1.21
CA LYS A 292 5.86 6.68 2.43
C LYS A 292 6.90 5.62 2.08
N MET A 293 8.00 5.61 2.84
CA MET A 293 8.94 4.50 2.88
C MET A 293 8.62 3.68 4.13
N TYR A 294 8.22 2.43 3.91
CA TYR A 294 8.00 1.46 4.95
C TYR A 294 9.22 0.57 5.07
N ILE A 295 9.73 0.39 6.29
CA ILE A 295 10.81 -0.55 6.58
C ILE A 295 10.29 -1.54 7.61
N ARG A 296 10.50 -2.84 7.36
CA ARG A 296 10.04 -3.88 8.26
C ARG A 296 10.75 -3.78 9.61
N ARG A 297 10.01 -3.93 10.71
CA ARG A 297 10.54 -3.69 12.07
C ARG A 297 11.60 -4.72 12.49
N ASP A 298 11.50 -5.97 12.05
CA ASP A 298 12.53 -7.01 12.27
C ASP A 298 13.88 -6.64 11.61
N VAL A 299 13.81 -5.99 10.44
CA VAL A 299 14.96 -5.52 9.68
C VAL A 299 15.59 -4.33 10.38
N LEU A 300 14.77 -3.37 10.84
CA LEU A 300 15.26 -2.26 11.66
C LEU A 300 15.96 -2.80 12.92
N ALA A 301 15.36 -3.75 13.64
CA ALA A 301 15.96 -4.33 14.85
C ALA A 301 17.36 -4.91 14.61
N LYS A 302 17.60 -5.58 13.47
CA LYS A 302 18.93 -6.13 13.10
C LYS A 302 20.00 -5.06 12.87
N LEU A 303 19.62 -3.84 12.53
CA LEU A 303 20.55 -2.73 12.25
C LEU A 303 21.00 -1.99 13.51
N TRP A 304 20.25 -2.13 14.61
CA TRP A 304 20.41 -1.34 15.83
C TRP A 304 21.45 -1.90 16.82
N ASP A 305 21.99 -3.09 16.57
CA ASP A 305 22.91 -3.79 17.50
C ASP A 305 24.37 -3.29 17.46
N SER A 306 24.62 -2.00 17.13
CA SER A 306 25.99 -1.47 16.99
C SER A 306 26.23 -0.01 17.40
N GLY A 307 25.36 0.63 18.20
CA GLY A 307 25.78 1.87 18.87
C GLY A 307 24.69 2.83 19.36
N VAL A 308 24.45 2.76 20.67
CA VAL A 308 23.76 3.75 21.55
C VAL A 308 22.22 3.75 21.54
N VAL A 309 21.72 3.14 22.62
CA VAL A 309 20.43 3.20 23.32
C VAL A 309 19.37 4.19 22.80
N ALA A 310 18.29 3.64 22.24
CA ALA A 310 16.96 4.26 22.23
C ALA A 310 15.91 3.18 22.53
N ALA A 311 14.85 3.58 23.25
CA ALA A 311 13.70 2.83 23.76
C ALA A 311 13.71 1.31 23.51
N ALA A 312 13.77 0.53 24.61
CA ALA A 312 13.71 -0.93 24.58
C ALA A 312 12.66 -1.42 23.58
N TYR A 313 13.13 -2.05 22.50
CA TYR A 313 12.30 -2.85 21.60
C TYR A 313 11.46 -3.76 22.48
N GLN A 314 10.16 -3.47 22.55
CA GLN A 314 9.21 -4.42 23.11
C GLN A 314 8.98 -5.40 21.96
N PRO A 315 9.37 -6.69 22.09
CA PRO A 315 8.95 -7.69 21.13
C PRO A 315 7.42 -7.61 20.99
N PRO A 316 6.86 -7.98 19.81
CA PRO A 316 5.41 -8.07 19.65
C PRO A 316 4.86 -8.82 20.85
N VAL A 317 3.97 -8.17 21.60
CA VAL A 317 3.38 -8.78 22.78
C VAL A 317 2.38 -9.79 22.25
N ASP A 318 2.62 -11.08 22.51
CA ASP A 318 1.60 -12.10 22.29
C ASP A 318 0.42 -11.76 23.20
N LEU A 319 -0.67 -11.25 22.62
CA LEU A 319 -1.87 -10.86 23.36
C LEU A 319 -2.51 -12.05 24.09
N TYR A 320 -2.12 -13.26 23.71
CA TYR A 320 -2.57 -14.52 24.27
C TYR A 320 -1.51 -15.16 25.17
N ALA A 321 -0.54 -14.40 25.68
CA ALA A 321 0.53 -14.93 26.53
C ALA A 321 -0.01 -15.52 27.85
N GLU A 322 -1.00 -14.86 28.46
CA GLU A 322 -1.63 -15.24 29.72
C GLU A 322 -2.80 -16.22 29.53
N GLY A 323 -3.36 -16.75 30.62
CA GLY A 323 -4.56 -17.61 30.56
C GLY A 323 -4.30 -19.03 30.02
N GLU A 324 -3.08 -19.55 30.17
CA GLU A 324 -2.78 -20.95 29.82
C GLU A 324 -3.46 -21.91 30.80
N ILE A 325 -4.21 -22.86 30.23
CA ILE A 325 -4.88 -23.94 30.95
C ILE A 325 -4.10 -25.23 30.68
N GLU A 326 -3.64 -25.88 31.74
CA GLU A 326 -2.97 -27.17 31.64
C GLU A 326 -3.99 -28.29 31.53
N ILE A 327 -4.15 -28.81 30.31
CA ILE A 327 -4.97 -30.00 30.03
C ILE A 327 -4.15 -31.04 29.28
N SER A 328 -4.54 -32.30 29.39
CA SER A 328 -3.95 -33.41 28.64
C SER A 328 -5.05 -34.26 28.04
N ALA A 329 -4.79 -34.81 26.86
CA ALA A 329 -5.74 -35.66 26.18
C ALA A 329 -5.98 -36.96 26.97
N GLU A 330 -7.24 -37.38 27.04
CA GLU A 330 -7.65 -38.66 27.63
C GLU A 330 -7.46 -39.81 26.64
N LEU A 331 -7.46 -39.50 25.34
CA LEU A 331 -7.34 -40.46 24.27
C LEU A 331 -6.53 -39.85 23.10
N SER A 332 -5.65 -40.67 22.54
CA SER A 332 -4.91 -40.38 21.31
C SER A 332 -5.20 -41.46 20.29
N ILE A 333 -5.61 -41.06 19.10
CA ILE A 333 -6.04 -41.95 18.02
C ILE A 333 -5.16 -41.71 16.81
N GLY A 334 -4.74 -42.79 16.15
CA GLY A 334 -3.94 -42.71 14.94
C GLY A 334 -2.44 -42.79 15.20
N SER A 335 -1.73 -43.09 14.11
CA SER A 335 -0.27 -43.04 14.00
C SER A 335 0.08 -42.80 12.54
N GLN A 336 1.27 -42.30 12.24
CA GLN A 336 1.65 -42.01 10.85
C GLN A 336 1.60 -43.26 9.96
N GLY A 337 0.92 -43.16 8.81
CA GLY A 337 0.91 -44.21 7.78
C GLY A 337 -0.34 -44.20 6.92
N SER A 338 -0.56 -45.28 6.18
CA SER A 338 -1.67 -45.47 5.24
C SER A 338 -2.47 -46.75 5.47
N GLY A 339 -2.10 -47.57 6.46
CA GLY A 339 -2.89 -48.73 6.89
C GLY A 339 -4.11 -48.35 7.72
N ASP A 340 -4.90 -49.35 8.10
CA ASP A 340 -6.05 -49.19 8.98
C ASP A 340 -5.63 -48.62 10.35
N GLY A 341 -6.31 -47.57 10.79
CA GLY A 341 -5.97 -46.84 12.01
C GLY A 341 -4.69 -46.00 11.92
N GLN A 342 -4.04 -45.92 10.76
CA GLN A 342 -2.92 -45.01 10.52
C GLN A 342 -3.39 -43.80 9.72
N LEU A 343 -2.96 -42.60 10.11
CA LEU A 343 -3.36 -41.33 9.52
C LEU A 343 -2.17 -40.68 8.80
N ASN A 344 -2.48 -39.81 7.85
CA ASN A 344 -1.53 -38.96 7.15
C ASN A 344 -2.14 -37.55 7.01
N ARG A 345 -1.59 -36.59 7.75
CA ARG A 345 -2.07 -35.20 7.81
C ARG A 345 -3.59 -35.09 8.01
N PRO A 346 -4.17 -35.68 9.07
CA PRO A 346 -5.60 -35.55 9.31
C PRO A 346 -5.96 -34.08 9.51
N ARG A 347 -6.86 -33.52 8.69
CA ARG A 347 -7.18 -32.08 8.79
C ARG A 347 -8.38 -31.78 9.66
N ASN A 348 -9.33 -32.72 9.80
CA ASN A 348 -10.54 -32.50 10.59
C ASN A 348 -11.14 -33.79 11.14
N VAL A 349 -12.03 -33.62 12.11
CA VAL A 349 -12.70 -34.69 12.87
C VAL A 349 -14.15 -34.29 13.16
N ALA A 350 -15.06 -35.27 13.08
CA ALA A 350 -16.45 -35.17 13.51
C ALA A 350 -16.79 -36.36 14.42
N VAL A 351 -17.80 -36.20 15.29
CA VAL A 351 -18.21 -37.24 16.24
C VAL A 351 -19.72 -37.47 16.12
N SER A 352 -20.13 -38.73 15.94
CA SER A 352 -21.54 -39.12 15.87
C SER A 352 -22.19 -39.15 17.26
N ALA A 353 -23.53 -39.19 17.30
CA ALA A 353 -24.29 -39.26 18.54
C ALA A 353 -23.98 -40.51 19.41
N ASP A 354 -23.55 -41.61 18.80
CA ASP A 354 -23.12 -42.83 19.50
C ASP A 354 -21.62 -42.82 19.89
N GLY A 355 -20.91 -41.73 19.58
CA GLY A 355 -19.53 -41.48 19.97
C GLY A 355 -18.47 -42.03 19.01
N HIS A 356 -18.85 -42.54 17.83
CA HIS A 356 -17.86 -42.86 16.80
C HIS A 356 -17.20 -41.59 16.27
N ILE A 357 -15.92 -41.71 15.94
CA ILE A 357 -15.04 -40.59 15.60
C ILE A 357 -14.65 -40.73 14.14
N TYR A 358 -15.11 -39.81 13.31
CA TYR A 358 -14.88 -39.77 11.88
C TYR A 358 -13.77 -38.77 11.57
N VAL A 359 -12.71 -39.22 10.91
CA VAL A 359 -11.50 -38.45 10.66
C VAL A 359 -11.30 -38.27 9.17
N ALA A 360 -11.17 -37.01 8.75
CA ALA A 360 -10.73 -36.67 7.40
C ALA A 360 -9.21 -36.91 7.31
N ASP A 361 -8.84 -38.11 6.84
CA ASP A 361 -7.46 -38.56 6.66
C ASP A 361 -6.91 -38.00 5.33
N THR A 362 -6.72 -36.69 5.32
CA THR A 362 -6.57 -35.88 4.10
C THR A 362 -5.45 -36.35 3.20
N GLY A 363 -4.27 -36.64 3.74
CA GLY A 363 -3.11 -37.09 2.97
C GLY A 363 -3.24 -38.51 2.42
N ASN A 364 -4.22 -39.29 2.88
CA ASN A 364 -4.57 -40.60 2.34
C ASN A 364 -5.87 -40.56 1.51
N HIS A 365 -6.48 -39.39 1.30
CA HIS A 365 -7.67 -39.22 0.47
C HIS A 365 -8.86 -40.10 0.88
N ARG A 366 -9.10 -40.25 2.19
CA ARG A 366 -10.16 -41.11 2.72
C ARG A 366 -10.72 -40.59 4.04
N ILE A 367 -11.81 -41.20 4.49
CA ILE A 367 -12.34 -41.04 5.85
C ILE A 367 -12.06 -42.31 6.64
N GLN A 368 -11.59 -42.17 7.88
CA GLN A 368 -11.47 -43.28 8.82
C GLN A 368 -12.36 -43.09 10.03
N VAL A 369 -12.96 -44.18 10.48
CA VAL A 369 -13.92 -44.20 11.57
C VAL A 369 -13.38 -45.05 12.71
N PHE A 370 -13.43 -44.49 13.90
CA PHE A 370 -12.97 -45.11 15.13
C PHE A 370 -14.13 -45.25 16.12
N ALA A 371 -14.13 -46.32 16.90
CA ALA A 371 -15.03 -46.48 18.01
C ALA A 371 -14.72 -45.44 19.12
N PRO A 372 -15.64 -45.22 20.09
CA PRO A 372 -15.43 -44.25 21.17
C PRO A 372 -14.16 -44.49 22.02
N ASP A 373 -13.65 -45.72 22.03
CA ASP A 373 -12.41 -46.11 22.73
C ASP A 373 -11.13 -45.90 21.90
N GLY A 374 -11.26 -45.39 20.66
CA GLY A 374 -10.16 -45.13 19.74
C GLY A 374 -9.74 -46.32 18.89
N THR A 375 -10.41 -47.46 18.99
CA THR A 375 -10.15 -48.61 18.10
C THR A 375 -10.66 -48.33 16.69
N PHE A 376 -9.88 -48.70 15.67
CA PHE A 376 -10.30 -48.57 14.28
C PHE A 376 -11.52 -49.46 14.02
N ALA A 377 -12.59 -48.88 13.48
CA ALA A 377 -13.81 -49.59 13.13
C ALA A 377 -13.82 -49.94 11.64
N PHE A 378 -13.77 -48.93 10.78
CA PHE A 378 -13.73 -49.08 9.32
C PHE A 378 -13.25 -47.77 8.67
N GLY A 379 -13.02 -47.80 7.35
CA GLY A 379 -12.72 -46.62 6.56
C GLY A 379 -13.42 -46.69 5.21
N PHE A 380 -13.61 -45.54 4.58
CA PHE A 380 -14.22 -45.44 3.27
C PHE A 380 -13.62 -44.28 2.47
N GLY A 381 -13.72 -44.38 1.15
CA GLY A 381 -13.13 -43.43 0.22
C GLY A 381 -11.83 -43.91 -0.40
N GLU A 382 -11.61 -43.51 -1.64
CA GLU A 382 -10.44 -43.86 -2.44
C GLU A 382 -9.88 -42.59 -3.10
N PRO A 383 -8.57 -42.49 -3.36
CA PRO A 383 -8.01 -41.32 -4.03
C PRO A 383 -8.57 -41.16 -5.44
N THR A 384 -8.92 -39.93 -5.82
CA THR A 384 -9.20 -39.58 -7.21
C THR A 384 -7.89 -39.64 -8.02
N PRO A 385 -7.80 -40.49 -9.06
CA PRO A 385 -6.62 -40.51 -9.90
C PRO A 385 -6.41 -39.18 -10.63
N ALA A 386 -5.15 -38.75 -10.75
CA ALA A 386 -4.80 -37.53 -11.48
C ALA A 386 -5.37 -37.54 -12.91
N ASP A 387 -5.81 -36.37 -13.38
CA ASP A 387 -6.37 -36.15 -14.72
C ASP A 387 -7.60 -37.00 -15.08
N THR A 388 -8.39 -37.41 -14.09
CA THR A 388 -9.65 -38.14 -14.30
C THR A 388 -10.86 -37.41 -13.74
N THR A 389 -12.04 -37.76 -14.22
CA THR A 389 -13.29 -37.28 -13.64
C THR A 389 -13.54 -38.01 -12.31
N PRO A 390 -13.72 -37.30 -11.19
CA PRO A 390 -13.93 -37.92 -9.88
C PRO A 390 -15.20 -38.78 -9.85
N LEU A 391 -15.07 -40.05 -9.48
CA LEU A 391 -16.21 -40.94 -9.29
C LEU A 391 -16.85 -40.75 -7.91
N PRO A 392 -18.11 -41.14 -7.72
CA PRO A 392 -18.74 -41.20 -6.40
C PRO A 392 -17.88 -41.94 -5.38
N GLY A 393 -17.71 -41.38 -4.19
CA GLY A 393 -16.90 -41.98 -3.12
C GLY A 393 -15.39 -41.83 -3.29
N GLN A 394 -14.90 -41.21 -4.36
CA GLN A 394 -13.48 -40.83 -4.45
C GLN A 394 -13.23 -39.45 -3.87
N PHE A 395 -12.06 -39.22 -3.28
CA PHE A 395 -11.67 -37.94 -2.71
C PHE A 395 -10.35 -37.41 -3.27
N ASN A 396 -10.23 -36.08 -3.28
CA ASN A 396 -8.99 -35.36 -3.49
C ASN A 396 -8.78 -34.35 -2.36
N GLU A 397 -7.98 -34.75 -1.36
CA GLU A 397 -7.78 -34.06 -0.08
C GLU A 397 -9.12 -33.67 0.58
N PRO A 398 -9.83 -34.61 1.21
CA PRO A 398 -10.99 -34.27 2.02
C PRO A 398 -10.54 -33.45 3.23
N TRP A 399 -11.14 -32.29 3.46
CA TRP A 399 -10.74 -31.39 4.57
C TRP A 399 -11.83 -31.35 5.63
N GLY A 400 -12.96 -30.71 5.33
CA GLY A 400 -14.09 -30.55 6.24
C GLY A 400 -14.94 -31.81 6.34
N ILE A 401 -15.43 -32.09 7.54
CA ILE A 401 -16.37 -33.18 7.80
C ILE A 401 -17.38 -32.73 8.85
N THR A 402 -18.67 -33.01 8.62
CA THR A 402 -19.74 -32.86 9.61
C THR A 402 -20.68 -34.06 9.54
N ILE A 403 -21.44 -34.29 10.60
CA ILE A 403 -22.26 -35.48 10.77
C ILE A 403 -23.60 -35.11 11.42
N ASP A 404 -24.66 -35.81 11.04
CA ASP A 404 -25.94 -35.82 11.76
C ASP A 404 -26.29 -37.25 12.20
N ASP A 405 -27.55 -37.45 12.59
CA ASP A 405 -28.03 -38.75 13.08
C ASP A 405 -28.11 -39.82 11.97
N GLU A 406 -28.01 -39.46 10.69
CA GLU A 406 -28.21 -40.36 9.55
C GLU A 406 -27.04 -40.36 8.53
N PHE A 407 -26.37 -39.22 8.37
CA PHE A 407 -25.44 -38.95 7.27
C PHE A 407 -24.16 -38.23 7.71
N VAL A 408 -23.12 -38.47 6.92
CA VAL A 408 -21.83 -37.79 6.98
C VAL A 408 -21.68 -36.93 5.73
N TYR A 409 -21.29 -35.67 5.92
CA TYR A 409 -21.02 -34.71 4.85
C TYR A 409 -19.54 -34.37 4.84
N VAL A 410 -18.89 -34.51 3.70
CA VAL A 410 -17.45 -34.33 3.55
C VAL A 410 -17.16 -33.32 2.45
N ALA A 411 -16.34 -32.32 2.77
CA ALA A 411 -15.82 -31.38 1.78
C ALA A 411 -14.66 -32.03 1.02
N ASP A 412 -14.91 -32.37 -0.25
CA ASP A 412 -13.97 -32.96 -1.18
C ASP A 412 -13.23 -31.84 -1.93
N THR A 413 -12.31 -31.21 -1.21
CA THR A 413 -11.77 -29.87 -1.49
C THR A 413 -11.30 -29.68 -2.93
N TRP A 414 -10.45 -30.57 -3.43
CA TRP A 414 -9.87 -30.38 -4.77
C TRP A 414 -10.66 -31.05 -5.89
N ASN A 415 -11.74 -31.74 -5.56
CA ASN A 415 -12.78 -32.11 -6.53
C ASN A 415 -13.92 -31.10 -6.60
N GLY A 416 -13.91 -30.07 -5.73
CA GLY A 416 -14.85 -28.96 -5.75
C GLY A 416 -16.30 -29.37 -5.48
N ARG A 417 -16.51 -30.27 -4.51
CA ARG A 417 -17.85 -30.79 -4.17
C ARG A 417 -17.98 -31.13 -2.70
N ILE A 418 -19.21 -31.20 -2.21
CA ILE A 418 -19.55 -31.83 -0.93
C ILE A 418 -20.10 -33.22 -1.22
N GLN A 419 -19.64 -34.25 -0.51
CA GLN A 419 -20.17 -35.61 -0.65
C GLN A 419 -20.93 -36.04 0.59
N LYS A 420 -22.06 -36.71 0.40
CA LYS A 420 -22.96 -37.24 1.42
C LYS A 420 -22.85 -38.76 1.47
N PHE A 421 -22.67 -39.31 2.67
CA PHE A 421 -22.56 -40.74 2.93
C PHE A 421 -23.50 -41.15 4.06
N THR A 422 -23.88 -42.42 4.12
CA THR A 422 -24.48 -43.00 5.32
C THR A 422 -23.46 -43.08 6.45
N LEU A 423 -23.91 -43.25 7.70
CA LEU A 423 -23.00 -43.48 8.84
C LEU A 423 -22.07 -44.68 8.65
N SER A 424 -22.44 -45.68 7.84
CA SER A 424 -21.58 -46.83 7.51
C SER A 424 -20.61 -46.59 6.34
N GLY A 425 -20.53 -45.37 5.81
CA GLY A 425 -19.62 -44.98 4.74
C GLY A 425 -20.10 -45.32 3.32
N GLU A 426 -21.38 -45.63 3.13
CA GLU A 426 -21.92 -45.86 1.78
C GLU A 426 -22.23 -44.51 1.11
N PHE A 427 -21.78 -44.33 -0.14
CA PHE A 427 -22.06 -43.10 -0.89
C PHE A 427 -23.56 -42.92 -1.14
N VAL A 428 -24.06 -41.71 -0.88
CA VAL A 428 -25.46 -41.33 -1.10
C VAL A 428 -25.57 -40.32 -2.24
N ASP A 429 -24.86 -39.20 -2.14
CA ASP A 429 -24.94 -38.12 -3.13
C ASP A 429 -23.70 -37.21 -3.13
N ALA A 430 -23.57 -36.36 -4.14
CA ALA A 430 -22.54 -35.33 -4.22
C ALA A 430 -23.08 -34.03 -4.81
N PHE A 431 -22.70 -32.90 -4.19
CA PHE A 431 -23.21 -31.58 -4.51
C PHE A 431 -22.09 -30.68 -4.99
N GLY A 432 -22.31 -30.10 -6.17
CA GLY A 432 -21.42 -29.12 -6.79
C GLY A 432 -20.31 -29.68 -7.65
N THR A 433 -19.62 -28.74 -8.30
CA THR A 433 -18.58 -29.00 -9.27
C THR A 433 -17.43 -28.02 -9.10
N PHE A 434 -16.22 -28.51 -9.31
CA PHE A 434 -15.04 -27.66 -9.36
C PHE A 434 -15.15 -26.63 -10.48
N ALA A 435 -15.01 -25.35 -10.13
CA ALA A 435 -14.97 -24.25 -11.09
C ALA A 435 -14.06 -23.14 -10.59
N ILE A 436 -13.37 -22.48 -11.51
CA ILE A 436 -12.59 -21.27 -11.26
C ILE A 436 -13.20 -20.18 -12.18
N PRO A 437 -14.14 -19.36 -11.69
CA PRO A 437 -14.85 -18.41 -12.55
C PRO A 437 -13.88 -17.39 -13.17
N ALA A 438 -13.81 -17.36 -14.50
CA ALA A 438 -12.86 -16.50 -15.23
C ALA A 438 -13.24 -15.00 -15.23
N ASP A 439 -14.50 -14.70 -14.90
CA ASP A 439 -15.12 -13.37 -14.91
C ASP A 439 -15.68 -12.97 -13.54
N GLY A 440 -15.40 -13.76 -12.49
CA GLY A 440 -16.00 -13.58 -11.16
C GLY A 440 -17.47 -13.97 -11.09
N SER A 441 -18.00 -14.76 -12.04
CA SER A 441 -19.38 -15.26 -11.97
C SER A 441 -19.62 -16.17 -10.77
N GLU A 442 -20.74 -15.93 -10.09
CA GLU A 442 -21.15 -16.59 -8.85
C GLU A 442 -22.13 -17.74 -9.15
N GLY A 443 -21.68 -18.77 -9.87
CA GLY A 443 -22.50 -19.96 -10.10
C GLY A 443 -22.87 -20.64 -8.79
N ALA A 444 -24.16 -20.95 -8.61
CA ALA A 444 -24.61 -21.78 -7.50
C ALA A 444 -24.01 -23.18 -7.66
N LEU A 445 -23.53 -23.79 -6.57
CA LEU A 445 -22.90 -25.12 -6.56
C LEU A 445 -21.56 -25.20 -7.35
N GLU A 446 -21.01 -24.07 -7.77
CA GLU A 446 -19.65 -23.99 -8.30
C GLU A 446 -18.69 -23.70 -7.16
N PHE A 447 -17.75 -24.60 -6.88
CA PHE A 447 -16.82 -24.46 -5.77
C PHE A 447 -15.37 -24.37 -6.24
N TYR A 448 -14.60 -23.51 -5.59
CA TYR A 448 -13.15 -23.45 -5.70
C TYR A 448 -12.51 -23.71 -4.32
N GLY A 449 -12.25 -24.98 -4.03
CA GLY A 449 -11.71 -25.41 -2.75
C GLY A 449 -12.69 -25.21 -1.60
N PRO A 450 -13.83 -25.92 -1.56
CA PRO A 450 -14.69 -25.92 -0.39
C PRO A 450 -13.94 -26.63 0.74
N ARG A 451 -13.68 -25.93 1.86
CA ARG A 451 -12.81 -26.44 2.93
C ARG A 451 -13.55 -26.93 4.15
N SER A 452 -14.58 -26.22 4.60
CA SER A 452 -15.39 -26.58 5.75
C SER A 452 -16.86 -26.69 5.36
N VAL A 453 -17.54 -27.62 6.03
CA VAL A 453 -18.99 -27.80 5.98
C VAL A 453 -19.48 -27.92 7.41
N ALA A 454 -20.50 -27.17 7.80
CA ALA A 454 -21.21 -27.38 9.06
C ALA A 454 -22.70 -27.50 8.83
N LEU A 455 -23.35 -28.29 9.66
CA LEU A 455 -24.78 -28.53 9.61
C LEU A 455 -25.47 -27.80 10.75
N PHE A 456 -26.52 -27.04 10.43
CA PHE A 456 -27.41 -26.45 11.43
C PHE A 456 -28.82 -26.30 10.86
N ASP A 457 -29.82 -26.73 11.64
CA ASP A 457 -31.25 -26.60 11.28
C ASP A 457 -31.58 -27.11 9.86
N GLY A 458 -31.05 -28.27 9.49
CA GLY A 458 -31.26 -28.88 8.17
C GLY A 458 -30.60 -28.16 7.00
N LYS A 459 -29.63 -27.27 7.27
CA LYS A 459 -28.85 -26.55 6.27
C LYS A 459 -27.36 -26.82 6.41
N LEU A 460 -26.71 -26.98 5.26
CA LEU A 460 -25.26 -27.10 5.14
C LEU A 460 -24.67 -25.73 4.81
N PHE A 461 -23.84 -25.21 5.70
CA PHE A 461 -23.05 -24.00 5.48
C PHE A 461 -21.66 -24.42 5.04
N ILE A 462 -21.20 -23.89 3.90
CA ILE A 462 -19.97 -24.33 3.25
C ILE A 462 -19.10 -23.12 2.98
N THR A 463 -17.86 -23.12 3.46
CA THR A 463 -16.86 -22.14 3.04
C THR A 463 -16.34 -22.51 1.65
N ASP A 464 -16.63 -21.70 0.65
CA ASP A 464 -16.10 -21.79 -0.71
C ASP A 464 -14.86 -20.90 -0.81
N THR A 465 -13.74 -21.41 -0.29
CA THR A 465 -12.63 -20.56 0.15
C THR A 465 -11.98 -19.77 -0.98
N GLY A 466 -11.69 -20.42 -2.11
CA GLY A 466 -11.07 -19.77 -3.24
C GLY A 466 -11.98 -18.76 -3.96
N ASN A 467 -13.29 -18.84 -3.74
CA ASN A 467 -14.26 -17.85 -4.24
C ASN A 467 -14.64 -16.81 -3.19
N HIS A 468 -13.99 -16.78 -2.02
CA HIS A 468 -14.19 -15.76 -0.99
C HIS A 468 -15.65 -15.64 -0.51
N ARG A 469 -16.36 -16.77 -0.40
CA ARG A 469 -17.79 -16.78 -0.04
C ARG A 469 -18.18 -17.96 0.83
N LEU A 470 -19.35 -17.86 1.45
CA LEU A 470 -20.07 -18.97 2.06
C LEU A 470 -21.29 -19.30 1.20
N GLN A 471 -21.46 -20.57 0.85
CA GLN A 471 -22.68 -21.08 0.21
C GLN A 471 -23.49 -21.92 1.20
N VAL A 472 -24.81 -21.85 1.09
CA VAL A 472 -25.77 -22.58 1.93
C VAL A 472 -26.61 -23.50 1.06
N LEU A 473 -26.63 -24.77 1.44
CA LEU A 473 -27.46 -25.80 0.81
C LEU A 473 -28.45 -26.37 1.84
N ASP A 474 -29.53 -27.00 1.37
CA ASP A 474 -30.29 -27.93 2.21
C ASP A 474 -29.62 -29.31 2.26
N THR A 475 -30.12 -30.22 3.09
CA THR A 475 -29.59 -31.59 3.24
C THR A 475 -29.78 -32.49 2.00
N ASP A 476 -30.60 -32.05 1.04
CA ASP A 476 -30.82 -32.68 -0.26
C ASP A 476 -29.91 -32.08 -1.35
N GLY A 477 -29.07 -31.09 -1.00
CA GLY A 477 -28.10 -30.47 -1.89
C GLY A 477 -28.63 -29.32 -2.73
N ASN A 478 -29.87 -28.86 -2.49
CA ASN A 478 -30.41 -27.71 -3.21
C ASN A 478 -29.80 -26.43 -2.67
N TYR A 479 -29.44 -25.52 -3.58
CA TYR A 479 -28.91 -24.21 -3.21
C TYR A 479 -29.97 -23.34 -2.52
N VAL A 480 -29.64 -22.83 -1.34
CA VAL A 480 -30.50 -21.97 -0.51
C VAL A 480 -30.09 -20.50 -0.62
N GLY A 481 -28.78 -20.22 -0.59
CA GLY A 481 -28.27 -18.84 -0.61
C GLY A 481 -26.76 -18.77 -0.42
N GLN A 482 -26.22 -17.57 -0.41
CA GLN A 482 -24.80 -17.31 -0.18
C GLN A 482 -24.57 -15.90 0.35
N VAL A 483 -23.36 -15.67 0.86
CA VAL A 483 -22.83 -14.37 1.24
C VAL A 483 -21.32 -14.35 0.99
N GLY A 484 -20.77 -13.18 0.72
CA GLY A 484 -19.33 -13.02 0.56
C GLY A 484 -18.92 -12.54 -0.83
N SER A 485 -17.89 -11.71 -0.81
CA SER A 485 -17.09 -11.32 -1.97
C SER A 485 -15.66 -11.08 -1.50
N PRO A 486 -14.65 -11.08 -2.39
CA PRO A 486 -13.28 -10.78 -2.00
C PRO A 486 -13.17 -9.39 -1.39
N GLY A 487 -12.60 -9.29 -0.18
CA GLY A 487 -12.38 -7.99 0.46
C GLY A 487 -12.18 -8.09 1.98
N PHE A 488 -12.31 -6.95 2.65
CA PHE A 488 -12.05 -6.79 4.08
C PHE A 488 -13.19 -6.07 4.81
N ALA A 489 -14.24 -5.62 4.12
CA ALA A 489 -15.41 -5.08 4.80
C ALA A 489 -16.20 -6.21 5.50
N LEU A 490 -17.08 -5.82 6.42
CA LEU A 490 -18.01 -6.75 7.06
C LEU A 490 -18.97 -7.31 5.99
N GLY A 491 -19.03 -8.64 5.87
CA GLY A 491 -19.72 -9.39 4.83
C GLY A 491 -18.86 -9.77 3.62
N GLU A 492 -17.65 -9.22 3.50
CA GLU A 492 -16.63 -9.67 2.56
C GLU A 492 -15.71 -10.70 3.25
N PHE A 493 -15.04 -11.56 2.47
CA PHE A 493 -14.12 -12.55 3.01
C PHE A 493 -12.75 -12.55 2.33
N ASN A 494 -11.72 -12.83 3.13
CA ASN A 494 -10.39 -13.14 2.61
C ASN A 494 -9.90 -14.47 3.18
N GLU A 495 -9.94 -15.51 2.34
CA GLU A 495 -9.62 -16.90 2.69
C GLU A 495 -10.50 -17.44 3.85
N PRO A 496 -11.85 -17.50 3.69
CA PRO A 496 -12.72 -18.12 4.69
C PRO A 496 -12.46 -19.63 4.72
N VAL A 497 -11.98 -20.16 5.84
CA VAL A 497 -11.49 -21.55 5.94
C VAL A 497 -12.47 -22.47 6.65
N SER A 498 -12.93 -22.05 7.82
CA SER A 498 -13.71 -22.86 8.75
C SER A 498 -14.88 -22.06 9.28
N LEU A 499 -15.95 -22.76 9.63
CA LEU A 499 -17.10 -22.16 10.25
C LEU A 499 -17.67 -23.05 11.35
N ALA A 500 -18.20 -22.42 12.39
CA ALA A 500 -18.89 -23.06 13.51
C ALA A 500 -20.15 -22.27 13.85
N LEU A 501 -21.14 -22.92 14.46
CA LEU A 501 -22.38 -22.27 14.86
C LEU A 501 -22.62 -22.41 16.36
N ASP A 502 -23.08 -21.36 17.03
CA ASP A 502 -23.52 -21.44 18.43
C ASP A 502 -24.93 -22.03 18.57
N SER A 503 -25.40 -22.19 19.81
CA SER A 503 -26.74 -22.70 20.11
C SER A 503 -27.88 -21.82 19.56
N ASN A 504 -27.59 -20.56 19.22
CA ASN A 504 -28.57 -19.60 18.68
C ASN A 504 -28.57 -19.58 17.14
N GLY A 505 -27.65 -20.30 16.49
CA GLY A 505 -27.45 -20.29 15.05
C GLY A 505 -26.60 -19.12 14.55
N THR A 506 -25.87 -18.43 15.43
CA THR A 506 -24.84 -17.47 15.02
C THR A 506 -23.69 -18.24 14.36
N ILE A 507 -23.34 -17.87 13.13
CA ILE A 507 -22.26 -18.45 12.35
C ILE A 507 -20.97 -17.67 12.64
N TYR A 508 -19.92 -18.36 13.03
CA TYR A 508 -18.58 -17.79 13.14
C TYR A 508 -17.72 -18.33 12.02
N VAL A 509 -17.07 -17.45 11.27
CA VAL A 509 -16.23 -17.78 10.12
C VAL A 509 -14.80 -17.39 10.43
N ALA A 510 -13.88 -18.35 10.38
CA ALA A 510 -12.44 -18.11 10.45
C ALA A 510 -11.91 -17.68 9.09
N GLU A 511 -11.32 -16.49 9.03
CA GLU A 511 -10.66 -15.96 7.84
C GLU A 511 -9.15 -15.93 8.06
N ALA A 512 -8.45 -16.91 7.49
CA ALA A 512 -7.04 -17.13 7.79
C ALA A 512 -6.16 -15.95 7.34
N TRP A 513 -6.41 -15.41 6.13
CA TRP A 513 -5.59 -14.33 5.59
C TRP A 513 -6.05 -12.93 6.03
N ALA A 514 -7.31 -12.77 6.43
CA ALA A 514 -7.77 -11.56 7.12
C ALA A 514 -7.40 -11.53 8.60
N ARG A 515 -6.95 -12.66 9.19
CA ARG A 515 -6.59 -12.80 10.60
C ARG A 515 -7.73 -12.40 11.53
N ARG A 516 -8.94 -12.85 11.24
CA ARG A 516 -10.14 -12.47 12.01
C ARG A 516 -11.17 -13.58 12.05
N ILE A 517 -12.05 -13.50 13.05
CA ILE A 517 -13.30 -14.23 13.06
C ILE A 517 -14.43 -13.25 12.76
N GLN A 518 -15.30 -13.63 11.83
CA GLN A 518 -16.50 -12.87 11.50
C GLN A 518 -17.75 -13.62 11.97
N ALA A 519 -18.65 -12.91 12.66
CA ALA A 519 -19.93 -13.44 13.10
C ALA A 519 -21.05 -13.00 12.15
N LEU A 520 -21.91 -13.94 11.76
CA LEU A 520 -23.08 -13.73 10.93
C LEU A 520 -24.30 -14.38 11.59
N SER A 521 -25.49 -13.88 11.34
CA SER A 521 -26.73 -14.61 11.70
C SER A 521 -26.96 -15.77 10.74
N ASN A 522 -27.86 -16.69 11.12
CA ASN A 522 -28.24 -17.85 10.30
C ASN A 522 -28.89 -17.50 8.94
N ASP A 523 -29.28 -16.24 8.74
CA ASP A 523 -29.76 -15.69 7.47
C ASP A 523 -28.65 -15.00 6.66
N LEU A 524 -27.39 -15.18 7.08
CA LEU A 524 -26.18 -14.64 6.46
C LEU A 524 -26.00 -13.13 6.58
N THR A 525 -26.70 -12.47 7.51
CA THR A 525 -26.46 -11.05 7.80
C THR A 525 -25.18 -10.91 8.65
N PRO A 526 -24.19 -10.12 8.24
CA PRO A 526 -23.00 -9.89 9.06
C PRO A 526 -23.34 -9.12 10.35
N LEU A 527 -22.78 -9.56 11.48
CA LEU A 527 -23.09 -9.03 12.82
C LEU A 527 -21.91 -8.29 13.44
N SER A 528 -20.75 -8.93 13.49
CA SER A 528 -19.55 -8.40 14.14
C SER A 528 -18.29 -9.11 13.64
N GLU A 529 -17.13 -8.57 13.98
CA GLU A 529 -15.84 -9.19 13.72
C GLU A 529 -14.85 -8.85 14.83
N TRP A 530 -13.82 -9.68 14.98
CA TRP A 530 -12.67 -9.38 15.82
C TRP A 530 -11.41 -10.03 15.27
N GLU A 531 -10.29 -9.38 15.50
CA GLU A 531 -8.98 -9.82 15.03
C GLU A 531 -8.44 -10.99 15.87
N ILE A 532 -7.67 -11.86 15.22
CA ILE A 532 -6.93 -12.96 15.82
C ILE A 532 -5.46 -12.78 15.47
N ASP A 533 -4.75 -12.01 16.30
CA ASP A 533 -3.31 -11.75 16.11
C ASP A 533 -2.45 -13.01 16.02
N ALA A 534 -2.91 -14.15 16.54
CA ALA A 534 -2.16 -15.39 16.54
C ALA A 534 -2.07 -16.06 15.15
N TRP A 535 -2.97 -15.73 14.22
CA TRP A 535 -2.96 -16.29 12.87
C TRP A 535 -1.97 -15.54 12.01
N ASP A 536 -0.70 -15.86 12.17
CA ASP A 536 0.36 -15.43 11.28
C ASP A 536 0.48 -16.41 10.08
N GLY A 537 1.00 -15.91 8.96
CA GLY A 537 1.31 -16.74 7.79
C GLY A 537 0.18 -17.00 6.80
N ASN A 538 0.55 -17.11 5.51
CA ASN A 538 -0.38 -17.35 4.40
C ASN A 538 -0.29 -18.77 3.83
N SER A 539 0.31 -19.72 4.55
CA SER A 539 0.49 -21.09 4.06
C SER A 539 -0.85 -21.73 3.69
N LEU A 540 -0.85 -22.63 2.71
CA LEU A 540 -2.05 -23.44 2.43
C LEU A 540 -2.27 -24.52 3.49
N ASP A 541 -1.27 -24.77 4.33
CA ASP A 541 -1.29 -25.84 5.33
C ASP A 541 -1.73 -25.37 6.73
N ASN A 542 -1.44 -24.12 7.10
CA ASN A 542 -1.67 -23.54 8.44
C ASN A 542 -3.10 -23.00 8.61
N LYS A 543 -4.11 -23.83 8.31
CA LYS A 543 -5.50 -23.38 8.24
C LYS A 543 -6.24 -23.56 9.57
N PRO A 544 -6.68 -22.47 10.24
CA PRO A 544 -7.36 -22.56 11.52
C PRO A 544 -8.79 -23.08 11.37
N TYR A 545 -9.27 -23.79 12.38
CA TYR A 545 -10.65 -24.24 12.49
C TYR A 545 -11.33 -23.73 13.75
N LEU A 546 -12.65 -23.63 13.66
CA LEU A 546 -13.50 -23.22 14.76
C LEU A 546 -14.39 -24.36 15.22
N THR A 547 -14.71 -24.36 16.52
CA THR A 547 -15.86 -25.08 17.06
C THR A 547 -16.47 -24.28 18.21
N THR A 548 -17.69 -24.64 18.60
CA THR A 548 -18.42 -24.03 19.72
C THR A 548 -18.81 -25.11 20.71
N ASP A 549 -18.95 -24.78 21.99
CA ASP A 549 -19.57 -25.68 22.96
C ASP A 549 -20.99 -25.24 23.34
N SER A 550 -21.67 -26.06 24.15
CA SER A 550 -23.02 -25.76 24.63
C SER A 550 -23.13 -24.50 25.53
N ASN A 551 -22.00 -23.94 25.97
CA ASN A 551 -21.96 -22.66 26.68
C ASN A 551 -21.66 -21.49 25.73
N ASN A 552 -21.66 -21.74 24.41
CA ASN A 552 -21.34 -20.78 23.35
C ASN A 552 -19.92 -20.19 23.46
N ARG A 553 -18.98 -20.95 24.04
CA ARG A 553 -17.55 -20.62 23.92
C ARG A 553 -17.06 -21.04 22.55
N ILE A 554 -16.25 -20.19 21.94
CA ILE A 554 -15.65 -20.40 20.63
C ILE A 554 -14.23 -20.87 20.83
N TYR A 555 -13.89 -22.02 20.27
CA TYR A 555 -12.53 -22.54 20.24
C TYR A 555 -11.97 -22.33 18.84
N ALA A 556 -10.81 -21.70 18.77
CA ALA A 556 -10.10 -21.40 17.54
C ALA A 556 -8.72 -22.04 17.59
N THR A 557 -8.42 -22.93 16.64
CA THR A 557 -7.06 -23.45 16.54
C THR A 557 -6.12 -22.37 16.02
N ASP A 558 -4.92 -22.34 16.60
CA ASP A 558 -3.78 -21.56 16.13
C ASP A 558 -2.70 -22.56 15.68
N PRO A 559 -2.70 -22.93 14.39
CA PRO A 559 -1.83 -23.98 13.88
C PRO A 559 -0.34 -23.66 14.07
N GLU A 560 0.06 -22.40 13.84
CA GLU A 560 1.47 -22.00 13.91
C GLU A 560 1.93 -21.83 15.37
N GLY A 561 1.09 -21.29 16.24
CA GLY A 561 1.36 -21.22 17.67
C GLY A 561 1.24 -22.56 18.39
N SER A 562 0.83 -23.63 17.71
CA SER A 562 0.66 -24.99 18.26
C SER A 562 -0.25 -25.01 19.49
N ARG A 563 -1.36 -24.26 19.42
CA ARG A 563 -2.28 -24.03 20.55
C ARG A 563 -3.72 -23.88 20.09
N VAL A 564 -4.63 -23.85 21.05
CA VAL A 564 -6.05 -23.51 20.85
C VAL A 564 -6.37 -22.30 21.72
N LEU A 565 -7.03 -21.32 21.11
CA LEU A 565 -7.49 -20.10 21.76
C LEU A 565 -9.00 -20.21 22.03
N MET A 566 -9.45 -19.66 23.15
CA MET A 566 -10.85 -19.64 23.54
C MET A 566 -11.37 -18.22 23.60
N PHE A 567 -12.57 -18.00 23.06
CA PHE A 567 -13.26 -16.72 23.05
C PHE A 567 -14.71 -16.87 23.48
N ASN A 568 -15.33 -15.79 23.94
CA ASN A 568 -16.78 -15.73 24.06
C ASN A 568 -17.44 -15.23 22.76
N THR A 569 -18.77 -15.13 22.75
CA THR A 569 -19.56 -14.78 21.57
C THR A 569 -19.35 -13.35 21.05
N ILE A 570 -18.65 -12.49 21.80
CA ILE A 570 -18.31 -11.11 21.41
C ILE A 570 -16.81 -10.92 21.13
N GLY A 571 -16.03 -12.01 21.11
CA GLY A 571 -14.60 -11.98 20.79
C GLY A 571 -13.66 -11.68 21.95
N GLU A 572 -14.14 -11.69 23.20
CA GLU A 572 -13.24 -11.54 24.35
C GLU A 572 -12.48 -12.85 24.60
N TYR A 573 -11.16 -12.74 24.76
CA TYR A 573 -10.27 -13.85 25.03
C TYR A 573 -10.52 -14.44 26.43
N LEU A 574 -10.71 -15.77 26.49
CA LEU A 574 -11.00 -16.53 27.71
C LEU A 574 -9.80 -17.33 28.21
N GLY A 575 -8.83 -17.63 27.35
CA GLY A 575 -7.65 -18.44 27.68
C GLY A 575 -7.16 -19.28 26.50
N LYS A 576 -6.09 -20.04 26.73
CA LYS A 576 -5.50 -20.95 25.73
C LYS A 576 -5.10 -22.27 26.37
N PHE A 577 -4.85 -23.25 25.53
CA PHE A 577 -4.11 -24.46 25.93
C PHE A 577 -3.30 -25.00 24.75
N GLY A 578 -2.31 -25.83 25.05
CA GLY A 578 -1.41 -26.40 24.05
C GLY A 578 -0.11 -25.62 23.88
N ARG A 579 0.90 -26.34 23.41
CA ARG A 579 2.22 -25.85 23.03
C ARG A 579 2.83 -26.82 22.02
N PHE A 580 3.87 -26.40 21.33
CA PHE A 580 4.57 -27.26 20.37
C PHE A 580 5.10 -28.55 21.02
N GLY A 581 4.86 -29.68 20.38
CA GLY A 581 5.47 -30.96 20.72
C GLY A 581 4.58 -32.16 20.41
N THR A 582 4.89 -33.30 21.04
CA THR A 582 4.29 -34.61 20.71
C THR A 582 3.65 -35.31 21.90
N ASP A 583 3.70 -34.72 23.10
CA ASP A 583 3.02 -35.24 24.28
C ASP A 583 1.49 -35.07 24.18
N LEU A 584 0.73 -35.70 25.10
CA LEU A 584 -0.74 -35.64 25.11
C LEU A 584 -1.32 -34.24 25.46
N SER A 585 -0.48 -33.29 25.87
CA SER A 585 -0.84 -31.90 26.13
C SER A 585 -0.25 -30.93 25.08
N GLN A 586 0.31 -31.46 24.01
CA GLN A 586 1.08 -30.71 23.01
C GLN A 586 0.60 -31.03 21.60
N PHE A 587 0.85 -30.10 20.68
CA PHE A 587 0.42 -30.19 19.29
C PHE A 587 1.57 -29.82 18.34
N ASP A 588 1.49 -30.28 17.11
CA ASP A 588 2.24 -29.79 15.96
C ASP A 588 1.24 -29.57 14.82
N LEU A 589 0.99 -28.28 14.51
CA LEU A 589 0.01 -27.85 13.52
C LEU A 589 -1.43 -28.35 13.81
N PRO A 590 -2.02 -28.01 14.98
CA PRO A 590 -3.40 -28.34 15.26
C PRO A 590 -4.32 -27.62 14.26
N THR A 591 -5.10 -28.36 13.48
CA THR A 591 -6.07 -27.77 12.53
C THR A 591 -7.50 -28.00 12.98
N GLY A 592 -8.15 -29.08 12.56
CA GLY A 592 -9.57 -29.31 12.78
C GLY A 592 -9.87 -29.54 14.25
N ILE A 593 -11.01 -29.03 14.67
CA ILE A 593 -11.47 -29.12 16.05
C ILE A 593 -12.99 -29.30 16.06
N THR A 594 -13.50 -30.14 16.94
CA THR A 594 -14.94 -30.32 17.15
C THR A 594 -15.26 -30.60 18.60
N THR A 595 -16.51 -30.34 19.00
CA THR A 595 -17.07 -30.69 20.29
C THR A 595 -18.11 -31.80 20.12
N ASP A 596 -18.17 -32.72 21.07
CA ASP A 596 -19.30 -33.65 21.18
C ASP A 596 -20.43 -33.07 22.05
N SER A 597 -21.54 -33.79 22.17
CA SER A 597 -22.70 -33.40 22.98
C SER A 597 -22.43 -33.28 24.49
N ASN A 598 -21.29 -33.81 24.97
CA ASN A 598 -20.82 -33.68 26.34
C ASN A 598 -19.77 -32.56 26.50
N ASN A 599 -19.51 -31.78 25.44
CA ASN A 599 -18.45 -30.77 25.33
C ASN A 599 -17.01 -31.33 25.41
N ASN A 600 -16.80 -32.62 25.13
CA ASN A 600 -15.43 -33.11 24.93
C ASN A 600 -14.88 -32.51 23.63
N LEU A 601 -13.61 -32.11 23.65
CA LEU A 601 -12.94 -31.53 22.49
C LEU A 601 -12.14 -32.60 21.76
N TYR A 602 -12.25 -32.64 20.43
CA TYR A 602 -11.47 -33.50 19.56
C TYR A 602 -10.66 -32.62 18.62
N ILE A 603 -9.34 -32.78 18.62
CA ILE A 603 -8.41 -31.92 17.85
C ILE A 603 -7.59 -32.79 16.91
N ALA A 604 -7.54 -32.39 15.65
CA ALA A 604 -6.64 -32.96 14.66
C ALA A 604 -5.25 -32.35 14.80
N ASP A 605 -4.32 -33.15 15.32
CA ASP A 605 -2.91 -32.81 15.49
C ASP A 605 -2.14 -33.23 14.24
N THR A 606 -2.25 -32.37 13.21
CA THR A 606 -2.03 -32.72 11.80
C THR A 606 -0.65 -33.27 11.52
N ASN A 607 0.40 -32.58 11.97
CA ASN A 607 1.78 -33.01 11.69
C ASN A 607 2.19 -34.22 12.52
N ASN A 608 1.57 -34.40 13.70
CA ASN A 608 1.74 -35.61 14.51
C ASN A 608 0.89 -36.79 14.04
N ASN A 609 0.05 -36.62 13.00
CA ASN A 609 -0.78 -37.66 12.39
C ASN A 609 -1.69 -38.39 13.40
N ARG A 610 -2.33 -37.63 14.28
CA ARG A 610 -3.21 -38.17 15.32
C ARG A 610 -4.40 -37.25 15.61
N ILE A 611 -5.43 -37.81 16.22
CA ILE A 611 -6.53 -37.06 16.85
C ILE A 611 -6.39 -37.17 18.36
N LEU A 612 -6.56 -36.06 19.06
CA LEU A 612 -6.53 -36.00 20.53
C LEU A 612 -7.91 -35.64 21.07
N LYS A 613 -8.40 -36.39 22.06
CA LYS A 613 -9.64 -36.11 22.79
C LYS A 613 -9.34 -35.53 24.17
N PHE A 614 -9.97 -34.42 24.52
CA PHE A 614 -9.87 -33.75 25.81
C PHE A 614 -11.24 -33.71 26.49
N ALA A 615 -11.22 -33.81 27.82
CA ALA A 615 -12.41 -33.57 28.65
C ALA A 615 -12.91 -32.11 28.51
N PRO A 616 -14.16 -31.81 28.91
CA PRO A 616 -14.68 -30.46 28.87
C PRO A 616 -13.87 -29.52 29.73
N ILE A 617 -13.57 -28.33 29.21
CA ILE A 617 -12.80 -27.32 29.93
C ILE A 617 -13.72 -26.57 30.90
N ASP A 618 -13.39 -26.59 32.19
CA ASP A 618 -14.06 -25.79 33.23
C ASP A 618 -13.20 -24.56 33.57
N LEU A 619 -13.71 -23.36 33.28
CA LEU A 619 -13.02 -22.08 33.55
C LEU A 619 -13.30 -21.53 34.95
N THR A 620 -14.05 -22.26 35.79
CA THR A 620 -14.38 -21.82 37.15
C THR A 620 -13.37 -22.24 38.22
N GLN A 621 -12.37 -23.05 37.83
CA GLN A 621 -11.21 -23.43 38.64
C GLN A 621 -9.98 -22.65 38.20
#